data_AF-A0A2W4IBW3-F1
#
_entry.id   AF-A0A2W4IBW3-F1
#
_cell.length_a   1.000
_cell.length_b   1.000
_cell.length_c   1.000
_cell.angle_alpha   90.00
_cell.angle_beta   90.00
_cell.angle_gamma   90.00
#
_symmetry.space_group_name_H-M   'P 1'
#
loop_
_entity.id
_entity.type
_entity.pdbx_description
1 polymer ?
#
loop_
_entity_poly.entity_id
_entity_poly.type
_entity_poly.pdbx_seq_one_letter_code
_entity_poly.pdbx_strand_id
1 'polypeptide(L)'
;MFLNKTYNLKNKAFTLVELLITITILVILATIGFLSFGDYTKDARDSVRYGDLKNIKSAMDFKLTKGGSLPIPDNVKTELVQIDGINGVNWRQGEFGEENFKEFKELSNLPLDPKDKTKYKYFITEDREHYYLETDLENGKKYILTNYKQKKLAENNNLNNNPNNSSGQCQDPIYLHSNGVTIKAKDCAEPGKEYSFNGNNYYLVSHKSEIKDKINSGYSANRIVTSKITNMENLFRDESHFNQEIGNWDTSNVTNMDLMFYEAWGFDQDISKWDTSSVTSMRHMFFRTGFNKPIGEWNVSNVTDMVGMFGESSFNQDIGNWDVSNVINMSSMFNFNNHFNQDIGNWDISNVKYMTQMFENSSFDKDISSWNPINVEDMTSMFNLANFSYNVSSWNIPKVTSCFSFSNYLPDEYKPEKCRN
;
A
#
# COMPACT_ATOMS: atom_id res chain seq x y z
N MET A 1 23.10 70.83 9.37
CA MET A 1 23.30 70.18 8.05
C MET A 1 23.73 68.70 8.13
N PHE A 2 24.44 68.26 9.20
CA PHE A 2 24.88 66.85 9.35
C PHE A 2 23.76 65.85 9.73
N LEU A 3 22.78 66.25 10.55
CA LEU A 3 21.69 65.36 11.01
C LEU A 3 20.69 64.96 9.90
N ASN A 4 20.54 65.77 8.85
CA ASN A 4 19.60 65.48 7.75
C ASN A 4 20.18 64.51 6.70
N LYS A 5 21.51 64.35 6.66
CA LYS A 5 22.21 63.44 5.74
C LYS A 5 22.19 62.00 6.26
N THR A 6 22.31 61.79 7.57
CA THR A 6 22.26 60.47 8.23
C THR A 6 20.87 59.84 8.23
N TYR A 7 19.80 60.64 8.34
CA TYR A 7 18.42 60.15 8.25
C TYR A 7 18.08 59.62 6.85
N ASN A 8 18.55 60.31 5.80
CA ASN A 8 18.36 59.91 4.41
C ASN A 8 19.17 58.66 4.02
N LEU A 9 20.33 58.44 4.64
CA LEU A 9 21.15 57.23 4.46
C LEU A 9 20.55 56.01 5.16
N LYS A 10 19.98 56.16 6.38
CA LYS A 10 19.32 55.05 7.09
C LYS A 10 18.06 54.56 6.36
N ASN A 11 17.22 55.46 5.85
CA ASN A 11 16.02 55.06 5.10
C ASN A 11 16.37 54.40 3.76
N LYS A 12 17.41 54.88 3.06
CA LYS A 12 17.90 54.23 1.83
C LYS A 12 18.51 52.85 2.09
N ALA A 13 19.25 52.68 3.19
CA ALA A 13 19.78 51.39 3.60
C ALA A 13 18.67 50.40 3.98
N PHE A 14 17.61 50.88 4.65
CA PHE A 14 16.43 50.06 4.99
C PHE A 14 15.71 49.56 3.74
N THR A 15 15.48 50.43 2.75
CA THR A 15 14.88 50.04 1.46
C THR A 15 15.77 49.11 0.64
N LEU A 16 17.09 49.23 0.75
CA LEU A 16 18.03 48.36 0.04
C LEU A 16 18.08 46.95 0.68
N VAL A 17 18.01 46.87 2.01
CA VAL A 17 17.95 45.59 2.74
C VAL A 17 16.65 44.86 2.43
N GLU A 18 15.50 45.54 2.43
CA GLU A 18 14.21 44.95 2.05
C GLU A 18 14.21 44.48 0.58
N LEU A 19 14.79 45.26 -0.32
CA LEU A 19 14.94 44.87 -1.73
C LEU A 19 15.82 43.63 -1.89
N LEU A 20 16.95 43.57 -1.16
CA LEU A 20 17.86 42.41 -1.18
C LEU A 20 17.20 41.16 -0.60
N ILE A 21 16.44 41.28 0.50
CA ILE A 21 15.68 40.17 1.08
C ILE A 21 14.63 39.68 0.08
N THR A 22 13.90 40.60 -0.56
CA THR A 22 12.85 40.25 -1.53
C THR A 22 13.43 39.54 -2.77
N ILE A 23 14.55 40.03 -3.30
CA ILE A 23 15.26 39.38 -4.42
C ILE A 23 15.75 38.00 -4.00
N THR A 24 16.30 37.86 -2.78
CA THR A 24 16.78 36.58 -2.27
C THR A 24 15.65 35.57 -2.13
N ILE A 25 14.49 35.99 -1.59
CA ILE A 25 13.29 35.15 -1.49
C ILE A 25 12.78 34.75 -2.88
N LEU A 26 12.73 35.66 -3.85
CA LEU A 26 12.31 35.35 -5.22
C LEU A 26 13.26 34.37 -5.92
N VAL A 27 14.57 34.48 -5.70
CA VAL A 27 15.56 33.52 -6.21
C VAL A 27 15.41 32.16 -5.52
N ILE A 28 15.15 32.13 -4.21
CA ILE A 28 14.86 30.90 -3.47
C ILE A 28 13.57 30.24 -3.96
N LEU A 29 12.49 31.01 -4.14
CA LEU A 29 11.22 30.48 -4.65
C LEU A 29 11.33 30.00 -6.10
N ALA A 30 12.06 30.72 -6.95
CA ALA A 30 12.34 30.27 -8.32
C ALA A 30 13.17 28.99 -8.32
N THR A 31 14.22 28.89 -7.50
CA THR A 31 15.05 27.69 -7.41
C THR A 31 14.29 26.49 -6.83
N ILE A 32 13.46 26.68 -5.79
CA ILE A 32 12.55 25.65 -5.27
C ILE A 32 11.53 25.23 -6.33
N GLY A 33 10.97 26.18 -7.08
CA GLY A 33 10.04 25.90 -8.18
C GLY A 33 10.68 25.15 -9.34
N PHE A 34 11.94 25.43 -9.68
CA PHE A 34 12.70 24.68 -10.69
C PHE A 34 13.07 23.27 -10.20
N LEU A 35 13.41 23.11 -8.93
CA LEU A 35 13.67 21.79 -8.33
C LEU A 35 12.39 20.94 -8.31
N SER A 36 11.26 21.51 -7.88
CA SER A 36 9.98 20.81 -7.84
C SER A 36 9.44 20.47 -9.22
N PHE A 37 9.63 21.35 -10.22
CA PHE A 37 9.29 21.05 -11.61
C PHE A 37 10.19 19.95 -12.19
N GLY A 38 11.49 19.98 -11.87
CA GLY A 38 12.42 18.92 -12.23
C GLY A 38 11.95 17.57 -11.72
N ASP A 39 11.62 17.46 -10.43
CA ASP A 39 11.15 16.23 -9.81
C ASP A 39 9.78 15.79 -10.35
N TYR A 40 8.85 16.71 -10.59
CA TYR A 40 7.57 16.41 -11.24
C TYR A 40 7.74 15.79 -12.64
N THR A 41 8.71 16.28 -13.43
CA THR A 41 8.98 15.69 -14.75
C THR A 41 9.65 14.31 -14.67
N LYS A 42 10.44 14.04 -13.62
CA LYS A 42 11.01 12.71 -13.36
C LYS A 42 9.91 11.72 -13.00
N ASP A 43 9.03 12.09 -12.07
CA ASP A 43 7.92 11.24 -11.63
C ASP A 43 6.96 10.92 -12.78
N ALA A 44 6.68 11.89 -13.66
CA ALA A 44 5.89 11.66 -14.87
C ALA A 44 6.57 10.65 -15.82
N ARG A 45 7.88 10.77 -16.05
CA ARG A 45 8.65 9.83 -16.90
C ARG A 45 8.70 8.43 -16.28
N ASP A 46 8.92 8.33 -14.97
CA ASP A 46 8.92 7.07 -14.24
C ASP A 46 7.53 6.39 -14.27
N SER A 47 6.45 7.18 -14.16
CA SER A 47 5.07 6.70 -14.28
C SER A 47 4.76 6.14 -15.68
N VAL A 48 5.22 6.82 -16.74
CA VAL A 48 5.07 6.32 -18.12
C VAL A 48 5.83 5.00 -18.31
N ARG A 49 7.08 4.91 -17.84
CA ARG A 49 7.89 3.67 -17.91
C ARG A 49 7.23 2.51 -17.20
N TYR A 50 6.65 2.78 -16.04
CA TYR A 50 5.91 1.80 -15.27
C TYR A 50 4.69 1.28 -16.03
N GLY A 51 3.95 2.17 -16.69
CA GLY A 51 2.83 1.81 -17.56
C GLY A 51 3.27 0.95 -18.75
N ASP A 52 4.32 1.36 -19.46
CA ASP A 52 4.84 0.63 -20.62
C ASP A 52 5.33 -0.77 -20.24
N LEU A 53 6.09 -0.90 -19.16
CA LEU A 53 6.55 -2.21 -18.66
C LEU A 53 5.41 -3.11 -18.20
N LYS A 54 4.33 -2.54 -17.64
CA LYS A 54 3.12 -3.31 -17.34
C LYS A 54 2.44 -3.83 -18.59
N ASN A 55 2.34 -3.01 -19.63
CA ASN A 55 1.75 -3.43 -20.90
C ASN A 55 2.57 -4.56 -21.55
N ILE A 56 3.91 -4.41 -21.54
CA ILE A 56 4.83 -5.46 -21.97
C ILE A 56 4.62 -6.75 -21.16
N LYS A 57 4.61 -6.65 -19.83
CA LYS A 57 4.38 -7.78 -18.92
C LYS A 57 3.08 -8.50 -19.26
N SER A 58 1.98 -7.75 -19.39
CA SER A 58 0.66 -8.30 -19.70
C SER A 58 0.64 -9.05 -21.03
N ALA A 59 1.27 -8.52 -22.07
CA ALA A 59 1.37 -9.19 -23.37
C ALA A 59 2.17 -10.51 -23.29
N MET A 60 3.30 -10.48 -22.57
CA MET A 60 4.16 -11.66 -22.38
C MET A 60 3.46 -12.74 -21.56
N ASP A 61 2.81 -12.38 -20.45
CA ASP A 61 2.04 -13.32 -19.62
C ASP A 61 0.85 -13.91 -20.38
N PHE A 62 0.13 -13.07 -21.14
CA PHE A 62 -0.98 -13.53 -21.96
C PHE A 62 -0.53 -14.57 -22.98
N LYS A 63 0.63 -14.39 -23.61
CA LYS A 63 1.16 -15.38 -24.54
C LYS A 63 1.52 -16.71 -23.86
N LEU A 64 2.21 -16.64 -22.72
CA LEU A 64 2.60 -17.82 -21.96
C LEU A 64 1.39 -18.60 -21.45
N THR A 65 0.34 -17.91 -20.99
CA THR A 65 -0.91 -18.56 -20.54
C THR A 65 -1.68 -19.25 -21.68
N LYS A 66 -1.42 -18.89 -22.94
CA LYS A 66 -1.93 -19.61 -24.12
C LYS A 66 -1.03 -20.76 -24.59
N GLY A 67 0.02 -21.08 -23.84
CA GLY A 67 1.00 -22.12 -24.18
C GLY A 67 1.96 -21.72 -25.31
N GLY A 68 2.05 -20.42 -25.62
CA GLY A 68 2.99 -19.90 -26.60
C GLY A 68 4.36 -19.59 -25.99
N SER A 69 5.42 -19.64 -26.79
CA SER A 69 6.79 -19.28 -26.36
C SER A 69 7.08 -17.79 -26.60
N LEU A 70 7.79 -17.12 -25.70
CA LEU A 70 8.14 -15.70 -25.86
C LEU A 70 9.00 -15.42 -27.10
N PRO A 71 8.79 -14.31 -27.83
CA PRO A 71 9.60 -13.97 -29.01
C PRO A 71 11.09 -13.83 -28.67
N ILE A 72 11.93 -14.10 -29.68
CA ILE A 72 13.39 -14.05 -29.54
C ILE A 72 13.85 -12.58 -29.59
N PRO A 73 14.84 -12.18 -28.79
CA PRO A 73 15.29 -10.80 -28.80
C PRO A 73 16.02 -10.37 -30.08
N ASP A 74 15.69 -9.16 -30.57
CA ASP A 74 16.20 -8.57 -31.82
C ASP A 74 17.75 -8.50 -31.87
N ASN A 75 18.38 -8.27 -30.71
CA ASN A 75 19.82 -8.11 -30.55
C ASN A 75 20.37 -9.21 -29.63
N VAL A 76 20.57 -10.42 -30.15
CA VAL A 76 21.21 -11.51 -29.40
C VAL A 76 22.67 -11.14 -29.15
N LYS A 77 22.98 -10.51 -28.00
CA LYS A 77 24.34 -10.56 -27.48
C LYS A 77 24.60 -12.00 -27.05
N THR A 78 25.61 -12.62 -27.67
CA THR A 78 25.96 -14.05 -27.54
C THR A 78 26.48 -14.45 -26.16
N GLU A 79 26.41 -13.58 -25.15
CA GLU A 79 26.91 -13.85 -23.81
C GLU A 79 25.74 -13.91 -22.82
N LEU A 80 25.71 -15.03 -22.09
CA LEU A 80 24.77 -15.33 -21.02
C LEU A 80 24.89 -14.26 -19.94
N VAL A 81 23.80 -13.53 -19.69
CA VAL A 81 23.79 -12.50 -18.64
C VAL A 81 23.37 -13.14 -17.32
N GLN A 82 24.21 -13.08 -16.29
CA GLN A 82 23.77 -13.37 -14.93
C GLN A 82 23.02 -12.16 -14.38
N ILE A 83 21.85 -12.41 -13.79
CA ILE A 83 21.03 -11.38 -13.14
C ILE A 83 21.28 -11.47 -11.64
N ASP A 84 21.67 -10.36 -11.02
CA ASP A 84 21.93 -10.28 -9.59
C ASP A 84 20.71 -10.76 -8.77
N GLY A 85 20.95 -11.74 -7.89
CA GLY A 85 19.91 -12.39 -7.09
C GLY A 85 19.19 -13.56 -7.77
N ILE A 86 19.49 -13.86 -9.04
CA ILE A 86 18.94 -14.99 -9.80
C ILE A 86 20.08 -15.88 -10.34
N ASN A 87 20.82 -16.51 -9.43
CA ASN A 87 21.93 -17.40 -9.78
C ASN A 87 21.45 -18.71 -10.42
N GLY A 88 22.23 -19.22 -11.38
CA GLY A 88 22.04 -20.56 -11.98
C GLY A 88 21.13 -20.61 -13.21
N VAL A 89 20.81 -19.46 -13.82
CA VAL A 89 19.90 -19.37 -14.97
C VAL A 89 20.58 -18.65 -16.12
N ASN A 90 20.45 -19.24 -17.31
CA ASN A 90 20.95 -18.69 -18.56
C ASN A 90 19.92 -17.73 -19.15
N TRP A 91 20.23 -16.43 -19.13
CA TRP A 91 19.36 -15.39 -19.69
C TRP A 91 19.88 -14.88 -21.03
N ARG A 92 18.95 -14.72 -21.97
CA ARG A 92 19.15 -14.06 -23.27
C ARG A 92 18.54 -12.67 -23.20
N GLN A 93 19.37 -11.65 -23.39
CA GLN A 93 18.93 -10.26 -23.43
C GLN A 93 18.53 -9.86 -24.85
N GLY A 94 17.53 -8.99 -24.98
CA GLY A 94 17.50 -8.04 -26.09
C GLY A 94 16.44 -6.97 -25.91
N GLU A 95 15.90 -6.47 -27.02
CA GLU A 95 15.18 -5.19 -27.08
C GLU A 95 13.87 -5.35 -27.85
N PHE A 96 12.82 -4.65 -27.42
CA PHE A 96 11.52 -4.68 -28.09
C PHE A 96 11.57 -4.01 -29.47
N GLY A 97 11.33 -4.79 -30.53
CA GLY A 97 11.24 -4.23 -31.89
C GLY A 97 10.42 -5.08 -32.85
N GLU A 98 10.80 -5.12 -34.13
CA GLU A 98 9.90 -5.56 -35.21
C GLU A 98 9.38 -6.99 -35.03
N GLU A 99 10.22 -7.92 -34.59
CA GLU A 99 9.80 -9.30 -34.32
C GLU A 99 8.85 -9.37 -33.11
N ASN A 100 9.11 -8.57 -32.07
CA ASN A 100 8.19 -8.43 -30.96
C ASN A 100 6.84 -7.84 -31.40
N PHE A 101 6.82 -6.88 -32.32
CA PHE A 101 5.59 -6.22 -32.77
C PHE A 101 4.76 -7.06 -33.74
N LYS A 102 5.39 -7.97 -34.50
CA LYS A 102 4.66 -9.00 -35.25
C LYS A 102 3.89 -9.93 -34.31
N GLU A 103 4.50 -10.25 -33.18
CA GLU A 103 3.94 -11.19 -32.21
C GLU A 103 2.93 -10.54 -31.26
N PHE A 104 3.28 -9.37 -30.73
CA PHE A 104 2.48 -8.57 -29.80
C PHE A 104 1.94 -7.36 -30.54
N LYS A 105 0.90 -7.58 -31.35
CA LYS A 105 0.33 -6.54 -32.22
C LYS A 105 -0.14 -5.32 -31.44
N GLU A 106 -0.61 -5.51 -30.20
CA GLU A 106 -1.01 -4.46 -29.27
C GLU A 106 0.14 -3.54 -28.84
N LEU A 107 1.39 -4.02 -28.96
CA LEU A 107 2.60 -3.25 -28.64
C LEU A 107 3.23 -2.60 -29.88
N SER A 108 2.61 -2.68 -31.08
CA SER A 108 3.23 -2.17 -32.32
C SER A 108 3.53 -0.66 -32.30
N ASN A 109 2.92 0.08 -31.37
CA ASN A 109 3.13 1.52 -31.16
C ASN A 109 3.82 1.81 -29.82
N LEU A 110 4.52 0.83 -29.23
CA LEU A 110 5.24 1.01 -27.97
C LEU A 110 6.26 2.15 -28.13
N PRO A 111 6.15 3.23 -27.32
CA PRO A 111 7.07 4.34 -27.40
C PRO A 111 8.48 3.93 -26.94
N LEU A 112 9.49 4.72 -27.32
CA LEU A 112 10.83 4.61 -26.75
C LEU A 112 10.81 5.00 -25.28
N ASP A 113 11.68 4.39 -24.49
CA ASP A 113 11.85 4.68 -23.08
C ASP A 113 12.03 6.19 -22.87
N PRO A 114 11.17 6.86 -22.09
CA PRO A 114 11.19 8.31 -21.96
C PRO A 114 12.46 8.86 -21.30
N LYS A 115 13.23 8.04 -20.56
CA LYS A 115 14.48 8.44 -19.89
C LYS A 115 15.65 8.56 -20.87
N ASP A 116 15.91 7.50 -21.64
CA ASP A 116 17.11 7.41 -22.49
C ASP A 116 16.81 7.38 -24.00
N LYS A 117 15.52 7.38 -24.37
CA LYS A 117 15.03 7.31 -25.75
C LYS A 117 15.50 6.05 -26.47
N THR A 118 15.67 4.95 -25.74
CA THR A 118 16.01 3.63 -26.30
C THR A 118 14.82 2.67 -26.28
N LYS A 119 14.96 1.51 -26.93
CA LYS A 119 13.97 0.43 -26.86
C LYS A 119 13.99 -0.20 -25.46
N TYR A 120 12.83 -0.62 -24.97
CA TYR A 120 12.74 -1.38 -23.72
C TYR A 120 13.51 -2.70 -23.83
N LYS A 121 14.36 -2.94 -22.83
CA LYS A 121 15.17 -4.16 -22.71
C LYS A 121 14.38 -5.25 -21.98
N TYR A 122 14.60 -6.49 -22.38
CA TYR A 122 14.03 -7.66 -21.73
C TYR A 122 15.00 -8.84 -21.77
N PHE A 123 14.82 -9.74 -20.82
CA PHE A 123 15.62 -10.94 -20.66
C PHE A 123 14.67 -12.14 -20.68
N ILE A 124 15.03 -13.19 -21.40
CA ILE A 124 14.26 -14.45 -21.42
C ILE A 124 15.18 -15.65 -21.19
N THR A 125 14.65 -16.71 -20.61
CA THR A 125 15.34 -17.99 -20.46
C THR A 125 15.43 -18.76 -21.78
N GLU A 126 16.30 -19.77 -21.84
CA GLU A 126 16.46 -20.60 -23.05
C GLU A 126 15.20 -21.38 -23.42
N ASP A 127 14.40 -21.79 -22.43
CA ASP A 127 13.09 -22.42 -22.64
C ASP A 127 12.04 -21.44 -23.20
N ARG A 128 12.31 -20.13 -23.16
CA ARG A 128 11.42 -19.03 -23.59
C ARG A 128 10.10 -18.98 -22.82
N GLU A 129 10.08 -19.57 -21.63
CA GLU A 129 8.92 -19.59 -20.74
C GLU A 129 9.03 -18.56 -19.61
N HIS A 130 10.24 -18.06 -19.36
CA HIS A 130 10.50 -17.10 -18.29
C HIS A 130 11.08 -15.82 -18.85
N TYR A 131 10.74 -14.72 -18.19
CA TYR A 131 11.26 -13.41 -18.51
C TYR A 131 11.59 -12.60 -17.26
N TYR A 132 12.40 -11.60 -17.51
CA TYR A 132 12.78 -10.61 -16.54
C TYR A 132 12.86 -9.25 -17.26
N LEU A 133 12.18 -8.27 -16.69
CA LEU A 133 12.13 -6.89 -17.14
C LEU A 133 12.67 -6.03 -15.99
N GLU A 134 13.59 -5.14 -16.31
CA GLU A 134 14.10 -4.18 -15.35
C GLU A 134 14.24 -2.80 -15.96
N THR A 135 14.09 -1.79 -15.12
CA THR A 135 14.36 -0.42 -15.49
C THR A 135 14.88 0.39 -14.30
N ASP A 136 15.86 1.25 -14.55
CA ASP A 136 16.40 2.17 -13.56
C ASP A 136 15.61 3.46 -13.58
N LEU A 137 14.79 3.71 -12.56
CA LEU A 137 14.03 4.95 -12.40
C LEU A 137 14.96 6.15 -12.22
N GLU A 138 14.47 7.34 -12.56
CA GLU A 138 15.27 8.57 -12.45
C GLU A 138 15.58 8.96 -11.01
N ASN A 139 14.79 8.47 -10.05
CA ASN A 139 15.06 8.59 -8.62
C ASN A 139 16.09 7.58 -8.07
N GLY A 140 16.73 6.78 -8.94
CA GLY A 140 17.75 5.80 -8.57
C GLY A 140 17.21 4.47 -8.04
N LYS A 141 15.88 4.30 -7.93
CA LYS A 141 15.26 3.01 -7.63
C LYS A 141 15.22 2.15 -8.88
N LYS A 142 15.25 0.82 -8.70
CA LYS A 142 15.09 -0.14 -9.78
C LYS A 142 13.70 -0.73 -9.74
N TYR A 143 12.97 -0.66 -10.85
CA TYR A 143 11.68 -1.33 -11.00
C TYR A 143 11.86 -2.63 -11.77
N ILE A 144 11.38 -3.73 -11.19
CA ILE A 144 11.64 -5.09 -11.68
C ILE A 144 10.32 -5.83 -11.80
N LEU A 145 10.06 -6.41 -12.96
CA LEU A 145 8.94 -7.31 -13.23
C LEU A 145 9.49 -8.63 -13.77
N THR A 146 9.15 -9.74 -13.13
CA THR A 146 9.60 -11.07 -13.57
C THR A 146 8.55 -12.12 -13.23
N ASN A 147 8.38 -13.10 -14.12
CA ASN A 147 7.60 -14.30 -13.84
C ASN A 147 8.44 -15.42 -13.19
N TYR A 148 9.77 -15.24 -13.10
CA TYR A 148 10.71 -16.27 -12.59
C TYR A 148 10.71 -16.39 -11.06
N LYS A 149 10.56 -15.29 -10.32
CA LYS A 149 10.56 -15.30 -8.84
C LYS A 149 9.44 -16.16 -8.24
N GLN A 150 8.32 -16.32 -8.95
CA GLN A 150 7.21 -17.15 -8.48
C GLN A 150 7.53 -18.65 -8.48
N LYS A 151 8.43 -19.10 -9.37
CA LYS A 151 8.91 -20.49 -9.36
C LYS A 151 9.92 -20.75 -8.24
N LYS A 152 10.86 -19.84 -7.95
CA LYS A 152 11.87 -20.07 -6.89
C LYS A 152 11.25 -20.06 -5.48
N LEU A 153 10.18 -19.28 -5.28
CA LEU A 153 9.34 -19.35 -4.07
C LEU A 153 8.52 -20.64 -4.02
N ALA A 154 7.98 -21.10 -5.14
CA ALA A 154 7.30 -22.40 -5.22
C ALA A 154 8.25 -23.60 -5.06
N GLU A 155 9.47 -23.53 -5.59
CA GLU A 155 10.51 -24.57 -5.51
C GLU A 155 11.12 -24.66 -4.10
N ASN A 156 11.33 -23.52 -3.42
CA ASN A 156 11.80 -23.52 -2.02
C ASN A 156 10.71 -23.98 -1.04
N ASN A 157 9.43 -23.73 -1.35
CA ASN A 157 8.31 -24.24 -0.55
C ASN A 157 7.96 -25.71 -0.87
N ASN A 158 8.51 -26.29 -1.94
CA ASN A 158 8.27 -27.67 -2.38
C ASN A 158 9.22 -28.72 -1.77
N LEU A 159 10.02 -28.39 -0.75
CA LEU A 159 10.88 -29.36 -0.07
C LEU A 159 10.24 -30.09 1.12
N ASN A 160 8.97 -29.85 1.45
CA ASN A 160 8.26 -30.65 2.46
C ASN A 160 6.86 -31.07 2.01
N ASN A 161 6.76 -32.35 1.62
CA ASN A 161 5.55 -33.18 1.42
C ASN A 161 4.70 -32.82 0.18
N ASN A 162 4.46 -33.68 -0.81
CA ASN A 162 4.07 -35.09 -0.77
C ASN A 162 4.18 -35.66 -2.22
N PRO A 163 4.41 -36.96 -2.44
CA PRO A 163 4.57 -37.55 -3.75
C PRO A 163 3.20 -37.70 -4.41
N ASN A 164 3.06 -37.23 -5.64
CA ASN A 164 2.28 -37.87 -6.70
C ASN A 164 2.38 -37.00 -7.95
N ASN A 165 3.39 -37.30 -8.76
CA ASN A 165 3.35 -36.97 -10.16
C ASN A 165 2.41 -37.98 -10.85
N SER A 166 1.19 -37.57 -11.12
CA SER A 166 0.34 -38.19 -12.13
C SER A 166 -0.44 -37.08 -12.81
N SER A 167 -0.49 -37.13 -14.13
CA SER A 167 -1.22 -36.28 -15.07
C SER A 167 -2.75 -36.27 -14.86
N GLY A 168 -3.22 -35.89 -13.67
CA GLY A 168 -4.63 -35.82 -13.27
C GLY A 168 -5.11 -34.38 -13.21
N GLN A 169 -6.27 -34.11 -13.81
CA GLN A 169 -6.96 -32.82 -13.71
C GLN A 169 -7.13 -32.42 -12.22
N CYS A 170 -6.96 -31.14 -11.91
CA CYS A 170 -7.21 -30.60 -10.56
C CYS A 170 -8.67 -30.87 -10.18
N GLN A 171 -8.89 -31.86 -9.32
CA GLN A 171 -10.24 -32.20 -8.86
C GLN A 171 -10.69 -31.17 -7.84
N ASP A 172 -11.89 -30.62 -8.04
CA ASP A 172 -12.49 -29.54 -7.24
C ASP A 172 -11.49 -28.39 -6.97
N PRO A 173 -11.11 -27.62 -8.01
CA PRO A 173 -10.08 -26.58 -7.91
C PRO A 173 -10.40 -25.49 -6.89
N ILE A 174 -11.68 -25.27 -6.61
CA ILE A 174 -12.17 -24.35 -5.59
C ILE A 174 -13.11 -25.07 -4.62
N TYR A 175 -13.19 -24.58 -3.39
CA TYR A 175 -14.02 -25.16 -2.33
C TYR A 175 -14.44 -24.10 -1.31
N LEU A 176 -15.53 -24.38 -0.59
CA LEU A 176 -15.96 -23.57 0.55
C LEU A 176 -15.10 -23.92 1.77
N HIS A 177 -14.47 -22.91 2.37
CA HIS A 177 -13.67 -23.05 3.58
C HIS A 177 -14.52 -23.44 4.79
N SER A 178 -13.88 -23.97 5.84
CA SER A 178 -14.55 -24.41 7.07
C SER A 178 -15.30 -23.31 7.82
N ASN A 179 -15.01 -22.03 7.55
CA ASN A 179 -15.76 -20.89 8.09
C ASN A 179 -17.14 -20.69 7.44
N GLY A 180 -17.49 -21.47 6.41
CA GLY A 180 -18.81 -21.47 5.77
C GLY A 180 -19.07 -20.29 4.84
N VAL A 181 -18.11 -19.39 4.63
CA VAL A 181 -18.27 -18.16 3.81
C VAL A 181 -17.20 -18.05 2.74
N THR A 182 -15.93 -18.29 3.07
CA THR A 182 -14.81 -18.05 2.16
C THR A 182 -14.72 -19.11 1.06
N ILE A 183 -14.60 -18.69 -0.20
CA ILE A 183 -14.28 -19.58 -1.32
C ILE A 183 -12.77 -19.58 -1.53
N LYS A 184 -12.12 -20.74 -1.38
CA LYS A 184 -10.68 -20.91 -1.56
C LYS A 184 -10.36 -21.71 -2.81
N ALA A 185 -9.19 -21.45 -3.41
CA ALA A 185 -8.61 -22.25 -4.46
C ALA A 185 -7.52 -23.18 -3.92
N LYS A 186 -7.45 -24.40 -4.46
CA LYS A 186 -6.35 -25.34 -4.23
C LYS A 186 -5.09 -24.88 -4.99
N ASP A 187 -3.94 -25.42 -4.62
CA ASP A 187 -2.69 -25.07 -5.31
C ASP A 187 -2.63 -25.51 -6.76
N CYS A 188 -3.33 -26.59 -7.12
CA CYS A 188 -3.46 -27.03 -8.50
C CYS A 188 -4.39 -26.17 -9.36
N ALA A 189 -5.13 -25.22 -8.77
CA ALA A 189 -6.04 -24.36 -9.52
C ALA A 189 -5.25 -23.28 -10.28
N GLU A 190 -5.42 -23.27 -11.61
CA GLU A 190 -4.77 -22.31 -12.49
C GLU A 190 -5.52 -20.96 -12.47
N PRO A 191 -4.84 -19.84 -12.18
CA PRO A 191 -5.40 -18.50 -12.31
C PRO A 191 -5.83 -18.18 -13.75
N GLY A 192 -6.71 -17.18 -13.90
CA GLY A 192 -7.24 -16.77 -15.20
C GLY A 192 -8.36 -17.67 -15.75
N LYS A 193 -8.76 -18.69 -14.99
CA LYS A 193 -9.84 -19.62 -15.34
C LYS A 193 -11.07 -19.40 -14.48
N GLU A 194 -12.22 -19.81 -15.04
CA GLU A 194 -13.46 -19.95 -14.29
C GLU A 194 -13.64 -21.38 -13.79
N TYR A 195 -14.14 -21.52 -12.57
CA TYR A 195 -14.46 -22.79 -11.94
C TYR A 195 -15.91 -22.77 -11.47
N SER A 196 -16.65 -23.85 -11.78
CA SER A 196 -18.03 -23.99 -11.31
C SER A 196 -18.06 -24.57 -9.89
N PHE A 197 -18.81 -23.94 -9.00
CA PHE A 197 -19.05 -24.41 -7.63
C PHE A 197 -20.48 -24.04 -7.22
N ASN A 198 -21.23 -25.02 -6.71
CA ASN A 198 -22.63 -24.84 -6.28
C ASN A 198 -23.52 -24.08 -7.30
N GLY A 199 -23.38 -24.40 -8.60
CA GLY A 199 -24.18 -23.79 -9.67
C GLY A 199 -23.78 -22.37 -10.07
N ASN A 200 -22.71 -21.81 -9.49
CA ASN A 200 -22.14 -20.52 -9.89
C ASN A 200 -20.76 -20.71 -10.53
N ASN A 201 -20.38 -19.79 -11.40
CA ASN A 201 -19.01 -19.70 -11.92
C ASN A 201 -18.22 -18.67 -11.12
N TYR A 202 -16.98 -19.03 -10.78
CA TYR A 202 -16.07 -18.19 -10.05
C TYR A 202 -14.77 -18.01 -10.82
N TYR A 203 -14.26 -16.79 -10.90
CA TYR A 203 -13.00 -16.49 -11.60
C TYR A 203 -11.84 -16.42 -10.61
N LEU A 204 -10.81 -17.24 -10.82
CA LEU A 204 -9.61 -17.24 -9.97
C LEU A 204 -8.61 -16.19 -10.47
N VAL A 205 -8.31 -15.21 -9.62
CA VAL A 205 -7.31 -14.17 -9.91
C VAL A 205 -5.96 -14.51 -9.27
N SER A 206 -4.88 -14.00 -9.86
CA SER A 206 -3.52 -14.04 -9.29
C SER A 206 -2.96 -12.66 -8.98
N HIS A 207 -3.57 -11.60 -9.53
CA HIS A 207 -3.14 -10.23 -9.34
C HIS A 207 -4.34 -9.30 -9.06
N LYS A 208 -4.10 -8.29 -8.22
CA LYS A 208 -5.14 -7.32 -7.80
C LYS A 208 -5.73 -6.51 -8.96
N SER A 209 -4.97 -6.30 -10.04
CA SER A 209 -5.48 -5.62 -11.25
C SER A 209 -6.60 -6.42 -11.92
N GLU A 210 -6.51 -7.75 -11.94
CA GLU A 210 -7.56 -8.61 -12.51
C GLU A 210 -8.88 -8.47 -11.75
N ILE A 211 -8.82 -8.22 -10.43
CA ILE A 211 -10.00 -7.96 -9.61
C ILE A 211 -10.71 -6.69 -10.09
N LYS A 212 -9.97 -5.58 -10.25
CA LYS A 212 -10.52 -4.32 -10.79
C LYS A 212 -11.09 -4.52 -12.18
N ASP A 213 -10.35 -5.18 -13.08
CA ASP A 213 -10.78 -5.40 -14.46
C ASP A 213 -12.09 -6.21 -14.52
N LYS A 214 -12.20 -7.25 -13.69
CA LYS A 214 -13.43 -8.06 -13.59
C LYS A 214 -14.60 -7.24 -13.07
N ILE A 215 -14.42 -6.51 -11.98
CA ILE A 215 -15.48 -5.68 -11.39
C ILE A 215 -15.93 -4.61 -12.40
N ASN A 216 -14.99 -3.95 -13.09
CA ASN A 216 -15.28 -2.94 -14.11
C ASN A 216 -15.98 -3.51 -15.35
N SER A 217 -15.78 -4.79 -15.66
CA SER A 217 -16.52 -5.50 -16.71
C SER A 217 -17.95 -5.91 -16.31
N GLY A 218 -18.37 -5.59 -15.09
CA GLY A 218 -19.68 -5.97 -14.53
C GLY A 218 -19.71 -7.35 -13.89
N TYR A 219 -18.55 -8.00 -13.70
CA TYR A 219 -18.46 -9.26 -12.98
C TYR A 219 -18.73 -9.03 -11.49
N SER A 220 -19.56 -9.87 -10.87
CA SER A 220 -19.87 -9.75 -9.44
C SER A 220 -18.63 -10.00 -8.59
N ALA A 221 -18.31 -9.08 -7.68
CA ALA A 221 -17.11 -9.19 -6.84
C ALA A 221 -17.09 -10.47 -5.97
N ASN A 222 -18.25 -10.92 -5.48
CA ASN A 222 -18.41 -12.18 -4.73
C ASN A 222 -18.20 -13.44 -5.58
N ARG A 223 -17.99 -13.32 -6.89
CA ARG A 223 -17.63 -14.44 -7.79
C ARG A 223 -16.13 -14.49 -8.10
N ILE A 224 -15.32 -13.67 -7.44
CA ILE A 224 -13.87 -13.65 -7.62
C ILE A 224 -13.22 -14.47 -6.49
N VAL A 225 -12.33 -15.40 -6.84
CA VAL A 225 -11.55 -16.19 -5.88
C VAL A 225 -10.18 -15.57 -5.72
N THR A 226 -9.84 -15.18 -4.49
CA THR A 226 -8.64 -14.37 -4.19
C THR A 226 -7.52 -15.13 -3.50
N SER A 227 -7.58 -16.47 -3.41
CA SER A 227 -6.59 -17.29 -2.68
C SER A 227 -5.14 -17.10 -3.09
N LYS A 228 -4.87 -16.56 -4.28
CA LYS A 228 -3.52 -16.30 -4.79
C LYS A 228 -3.08 -14.83 -4.63
N ILE A 229 -3.89 -13.99 -4.00
CA ILE A 229 -3.61 -12.57 -3.76
C ILE A 229 -2.86 -12.39 -2.46
N THR A 230 -1.74 -11.66 -2.51
CA THR A 230 -0.93 -11.33 -1.32
C THR A 230 -0.91 -9.84 -1.00
N ASN A 231 -1.36 -8.98 -1.92
CA ASN A 231 -1.38 -7.53 -1.76
C ASN A 231 -2.71 -6.98 -2.30
N MET A 232 -3.46 -6.28 -1.44
CA MET A 232 -4.72 -5.61 -1.75
C MET A 232 -4.61 -4.09 -1.66
N GLU A 233 -3.39 -3.56 -1.61
CA GLU A 233 -3.14 -2.14 -1.48
C GLU A 233 -3.85 -1.33 -2.58
N ASN A 234 -4.51 -0.23 -2.22
CA ASN A 234 -5.22 0.67 -3.16
C ASN A 234 -6.29 -0.01 -4.04
N LEU A 235 -6.80 -1.20 -3.68
CA LEU A 235 -7.70 -1.96 -4.55
C LEU A 235 -9.04 -1.26 -4.81
N PHE A 236 -9.56 -0.48 -3.87
CA PHE A 236 -10.79 0.31 -4.01
C PHE A 236 -10.59 1.76 -3.57
N ARG A 237 -9.34 2.25 -3.63
CA ARG A 237 -9.03 3.64 -3.35
C ARG A 237 -9.82 4.56 -4.27
N ASP A 238 -10.44 5.58 -3.68
CA ASP A 238 -11.26 6.63 -4.29
C ASP A 238 -12.53 6.11 -5.00
N GLU A 239 -12.89 4.82 -4.81
CA GLU A 239 -14.10 4.21 -5.36
C GLU A 239 -15.32 4.54 -4.48
N SER A 240 -15.69 5.82 -4.47
CA SER A 240 -16.72 6.42 -3.58
C SER A 240 -18.06 5.68 -3.50
N HIS A 241 -18.43 4.89 -4.52
CA HIS A 241 -19.70 4.16 -4.60
C HIS A 241 -19.55 2.64 -4.49
N PHE A 242 -18.33 2.12 -4.28
CA PHE A 242 -18.11 0.69 -4.21
C PHE A 242 -18.73 0.08 -2.93
N ASN A 243 -19.64 -0.88 -3.10
CA ASN A 243 -20.29 -1.59 -1.99
C ASN A 243 -20.76 -3.00 -2.39
N GLN A 244 -20.05 -3.66 -3.31
CA GLN A 244 -20.38 -5.04 -3.71
C GLN A 244 -19.92 -6.03 -2.64
N GLU A 245 -20.68 -7.12 -2.47
CA GLU A 245 -20.32 -8.21 -1.55
C GLU A 245 -18.93 -8.78 -1.86
N ILE A 246 -18.06 -8.80 -0.84
CA ILE A 246 -16.69 -9.34 -0.90
C ILE A 246 -16.33 -10.16 0.35
N GLY A 247 -17.31 -10.42 1.24
CA GLY A 247 -17.08 -11.15 2.49
C GLY A 247 -16.59 -12.59 2.30
N ASN A 248 -16.82 -13.17 1.11
CA ASN A 248 -16.38 -14.52 0.76
C ASN A 248 -14.96 -14.60 0.18
N TRP A 249 -14.25 -13.49 0.08
CA TRP A 249 -12.86 -13.47 -0.38
C TRP A 249 -11.95 -14.21 0.61
N ASP A 250 -10.92 -14.84 0.05
CA ASP A 250 -9.83 -15.44 0.79
C ASP A 250 -8.70 -14.42 0.97
N THR A 251 -8.51 -13.94 2.19
CA THR A 251 -7.48 -12.97 2.56
C THR A 251 -6.31 -13.59 3.32
N SER A 252 -6.32 -14.91 3.55
CA SER A 252 -5.33 -15.60 4.41
C SER A 252 -3.87 -15.44 3.95
N ASN A 253 -3.64 -15.17 2.66
CA ASN A 253 -2.33 -14.92 2.07
C ASN A 253 -1.99 -13.42 1.92
N VAL A 254 -2.92 -12.53 2.26
CA VAL A 254 -2.74 -11.07 2.11
C VAL A 254 -1.87 -10.54 3.24
N THR A 255 -0.79 -9.84 2.88
CA THR A 255 0.12 -9.20 3.83
C THR A 255 -0.02 -7.68 3.88
N ASN A 256 -0.58 -7.06 2.84
CA ASN A 256 -0.72 -5.61 2.74
C ASN A 256 -2.15 -5.22 2.31
N MET A 257 -2.82 -4.44 3.15
CA MET A 257 -4.16 -3.88 2.94
C MET A 257 -4.18 -2.33 2.94
N ASP A 258 -3.02 -1.69 2.77
CA ASP A 258 -2.89 -0.24 2.78
C ASP A 258 -3.84 0.42 1.76
N LEU A 259 -4.55 1.46 2.20
CA LEU A 259 -5.42 2.30 1.36
C LEU A 259 -6.49 1.50 0.61
N MET A 260 -6.82 0.27 1.02
CA MET A 260 -7.70 -0.61 0.26
C MET A 260 -9.07 0.04 -0.01
N PHE A 261 -9.65 0.72 0.97
CA PHE A 261 -10.92 1.45 0.86
C PHE A 261 -10.78 2.94 1.13
N TYR A 262 -9.59 3.52 0.95
CA TYR A 262 -9.36 4.96 1.16
C TYR A 262 -10.38 5.78 0.34
N GLU A 263 -11.14 6.66 1.01
CA GLU A 263 -12.20 7.49 0.39
C GLU A 263 -13.31 6.69 -0.35
N ALA A 264 -13.50 5.41 -0.03
CA ALA A 264 -14.64 4.61 -0.49
C ALA A 264 -15.88 4.87 0.39
N TRP A 265 -16.44 6.08 0.28
CA TRP A 265 -17.53 6.58 1.13
C TRP A 265 -18.72 5.63 1.27
N GLY A 266 -19.10 4.93 0.20
CA GLY A 266 -20.23 4.00 0.18
C GLY A 266 -19.95 2.58 0.70
N PHE A 267 -18.72 2.25 1.09
CA PHE A 267 -18.36 0.89 1.49
C PHE A 267 -18.82 0.57 2.91
N ASP A 268 -19.68 -0.44 3.06
CA ASP A 268 -20.20 -0.94 4.35
C ASP A 268 -20.58 -2.44 4.27
N GLN A 269 -19.74 -3.26 3.63
CA GLN A 269 -19.99 -4.71 3.50
C GLN A 269 -19.47 -5.50 4.70
N ASP A 270 -20.12 -6.62 5.01
CA ASP A 270 -19.64 -7.55 6.03
C ASP A 270 -18.37 -8.28 5.54
N ILE A 271 -17.26 -8.01 6.23
CA ILE A 271 -15.94 -8.59 6.05
C ILE A 271 -15.41 -9.23 7.35
N SER A 272 -16.32 -9.53 8.29
CA SER A 272 -15.99 -10.11 9.59
C SER A 272 -15.30 -11.48 9.51
N LYS A 273 -15.44 -12.18 8.37
CA LYS A 273 -14.87 -13.51 8.12
C LYS A 273 -13.54 -13.50 7.37
N TRP A 274 -13.00 -12.32 7.06
CA TRP A 274 -11.66 -12.22 6.51
C TRP A 274 -10.61 -12.69 7.50
N ASP A 275 -9.66 -13.47 7.00
CA ASP A 275 -8.48 -13.88 7.74
C ASP A 275 -7.39 -12.82 7.54
N THR A 276 -7.13 -12.03 8.59
CA THR A 276 -6.12 -10.96 8.59
C THR A 276 -4.81 -11.39 9.26
N SER A 277 -4.67 -12.67 9.63
CA SER A 277 -3.53 -13.14 10.44
C SER A 277 -2.17 -12.95 9.75
N SER A 278 -2.12 -12.85 8.42
CA SER A 278 -0.90 -12.59 7.64
C SER A 278 -0.63 -11.11 7.37
N VAL A 279 -1.57 -10.20 7.72
CA VAL A 279 -1.48 -8.78 7.38
C VAL A 279 -0.48 -8.07 8.30
N THR A 280 0.44 -7.31 7.70
CA THR A 280 1.44 -6.53 8.43
C THR A 280 1.18 -5.02 8.39
N SER A 281 0.35 -4.55 7.46
CA SER A 281 0.07 -3.12 7.25
C SER A 281 -1.38 -2.88 6.83
N MET A 282 -2.04 -1.94 7.51
CA MET A 282 -3.44 -1.52 7.31
C MET A 282 -3.58 0.00 7.20
N ARG A 283 -2.54 0.68 6.70
CA ARG A 283 -2.49 2.15 6.67
C ARG A 283 -3.67 2.70 5.88
N HIS A 284 -4.42 3.60 6.50
CA HIS A 284 -5.55 4.30 5.90
C HIS A 284 -6.58 3.38 5.22
N MET A 285 -6.68 2.12 5.65
CA MET A 285 -7.53 1.13 4.99
C MET A 285 -8.99 1.58 4.90
N PHE A 286 -9.52 2.21 5.95
CA PHE A 286 -10.89 2.72 6.06
C PHE A 286 -10.97 4.24 6.26
N PHE A 287 -9.92 4.98 5.89
CA PHE A 287 -9.91 6.43 6.00
C PHE A 287 -11.01 7.04 5.11
N ARG A 288 -11.86 7.92 5.67
CA ARG A 288 -13.01 8.53 4.97
C ARG A 288 -13.98 7.51 4.36
N THR A 289 -14.38 6.51 5.13
CA THR A 289 -15.38 5.51 4.71
C THR A 289 -16.63 5.53 5.56
N GLY A 290 -17.75 5.07 4.98
CA GLY A 290 -18.99 4.78 5.70
C GLY A 290 -18.97 3.46 6.48
N PHE A 291 -17.84 2.76 6.51
CA PHE A 291 -17.73 1.40 7.05
C PHE A 291 -18.01 1.35 8.55
N ASN A 292 -18.97 0.51 8.96
CA ASN A 292 -19.31 0.30 10.36
C ASN A 292 -19.79 -1.14 10.64
N LYS A 293 -19.10 -2.14 10.08
CA LYS A 293 -19.38 -3.57 10.33
C LYS A 293 -18.42 -4.17 11.37
N PRO A 294 -18.87 -5.18 12.12
CA PRO A 294 -18.06 -5.78 13.19
C PRO A 294 -16.82 -6.47 12.61
N ILE A 295 -15.65 -6.08 13.12
CA ILE A 295 -14.33 -6.65 12.79
C ILE A 295 -13.51 -6.98 14.05
N GLY A 296 -14.17 -7.05 15.22
CA GLY A 296 -13.52 -7.36 16.50
C GLY A 296 -12.84 -8.74 16.52
N GLU A 297 -13.26 -9.66 15.65
CA GLU A 297 -12.70 -11.02 15.50
C GLU A 297 -11.47 -11.09 14.59
N TRP A 298 -11.04 -9.97 13.99
CA TRP A 298 -9.84 -9.94 13.17
C TRP A 298 -8.58 -10.19 14.00
N ASN A 299 -7.69 -11.02 13.48
CA ASN A 299 -6.36 -11.20 14.05
C ASN A 299 -5.43 -10.13 13.49
N VAL A 300 -5.10 -9.14 14.31
CA VAL A 300 -4.18 -8.03 13.95
C VAL A 300 -2.80 -8.16 14.60
N SER A 301 -2.49 -9.30 15.22
CA SER A 301 -1.24 -9.50 15.99
C SER A 301 0.04 -9.35 15.17
N ASN A 302 -0.01 -9.48 13.83
CA ASN A 302 1.14 -9.25 12.95
C ASN A 302 1.20 -7.84 12.36
N VAL A 303 0.21 -6.99 12.62
CA VAL A 303 0.14 -5.62 12.07
C VAL A 303 1.12 -4.73 12.83
N THR A 304 1.98 -4.05 12.08
CA THR A 304 2.95 -3.08 12.65
C THR A 304 2.56 -1.62 12.37
N ASP A 305 1.69 -1.38 11.39
CA ASP A 305 1.32 -0.03 10.95
C ASP A 305 -0.20 0.12 10.74
N MET A 306 -0.82 1.01 11.53
CA MET A 306 -2.24 1.33 11.53
C MET A 306 -2.50 2.82 11.28
N VAL A 307 -1.54 3.54 10.67
CA VAL A 307 -1.67 4.99 10.44
C VAL A 307 -2.99 5.30 9.75
N GLY A 308 -3.79 6.18 10.35
CA GLY A 308 -5.02 6.69 9.76
C GLY A 308 -6.08 5.64 9.43
N MET A 309 -6.00 4.42 9.97
CA MET A 309 -6.86 3.31 9.55
C MET A 309 -8.35 3.65 9.58
N PHE A 310 -8.83 4.38 10.59
CA PHE A 310 -10.23 4.79 10.78
C PHE A 310 -10.42 6.32 10.86
N GLY A 311 -9.45 7.10 10.37
CA GLY A 311 -9.55 8.56 10.34
C GLY A 311 -10.71 9.03 9.47
N GLU A 312 -11.47 10.02 9.94
CA GLU A 312 -12.66 10.57 9.27
C GLU A 312 -13.71 9.51 8.86
N SER A 313 -13.71 8.32 9.50
CA SER A 313 -14.65 7.23 9.18
C SER A 313 -15.90 7.24 10.08
N SER A 314 -16.90 6.46 9.69
CA SER A 314 -18.11 6.20 10.50
C SER A 314 -17.95 5.05 11.51
N PHE A 315 -16.75 4.48 11.64
CA PHE A 315 -16.51 3.25 12.38
C PHE A 315 -16.70 3.44 13.90
N ASN A 316 -17.51 2.58 14.52
CA ASN A 316 -17.73 2.54 15.97
C ASN A 316 -18.04 1.12 16.48
N GLN A 317 -17.35 0.10 15.96
CA GLN A 317 -17.51 -1.28 16.40
C GLN A 317 -16.44 -1.67 17.42
N ASP A 318 -16.77 -2.64 18.28
CA ASP A 318 -15.86 -3.13 19.31
C ASP A 318 -14.62 -3.80 18.70
N ILE A 319 -13.45 -3.30 19.10
CA ILE A 319 -12.11 -3.77 18.76
C ILE A 319 -11.22 -3.86 20.00
N GLY A 320 -11.82 -3.84 21.20
CA GLY A 320 -11.09 -3.89 22.47
C GLY A 320 -10.27 -5.17 22.67
N ASN A 321 -10.66 -6.25 21.97
CA ASN A 321 -9.99 -7.55 22.01
C ASN A 321 -8.82 -7.70 21.01
N TRP A 322 -8.53 -6.68 20.20
CA TRP A 322 -7.40 -6.73 19.28
C TRP A 322 -6.05 -6.80 20.02
N ASP A 323 -5.21 -7.74 19.60
CA ASP A 323 -3.80 -7.78 20.00
C ASP A 323 -2.99 -6.78 19.16
N VAL A 324 -2.80 -5.58 19.70
CA VAL A 324 -2.02 -4.50 19.07
C VAL A 324 -0.56 -4.45 19.56
N SER A 325 -0.09 -5.48 20.26
CA SER A 325 1.23 -5.48 20.91
C SER A 325 2.40 -5.34 19.93
N ASN A 326 2.23 -5.66 18.65
CA ASN A 326 3.25 -5.46 17.61
C ASN A 326 3.12 -4.14 16.83
N VAL A 327 2.10 -3.32 17.10
CA VAL A 327 1.88 -2.07 16.40
C VAL A 327 2.95 -1.04 16.80
N ILE A 328 3.57 -0.43 15.80
CA ILE A 328 4.61 0.59 15.96
C ILE A 328 4.01 1.98 15.73
N ASN A 329 3.08 2.11 14.77
CA ASN A 329 2.53 3.41 14.37
C ASN A 329 1.00 3.41 14.39
N MET A 330 0.42 4.27 15.23
CA MET A 330 -1.02 4.54 15.35
C MET A 330 -1.36 6.00 15.02
N SER A 331 -0.44 6.72 14.35
CA SER A 331 -0.66 8.13 14.02
C SER A 331 -1.96 8.30 13.24
N SER A 332 -2.76 9.27 13.64
CA SER A 332 -4.04 9.61 13.04
C SER A 332 -5.10 8.49 12.99
N MET A 333 -4.91 7.37 13.71
CA MET A 333 -5.78 6.17 13.57
C MET A 333 -7.28 6.48 13.69
N PHE A 334 -7.67 7.39 14.58
CA PHE A 334 -9.05 7.86 14.79
C PHE A 334 -9.18 9.39 14.62
N ASN A 335 -8.27 10.02 13.88
CA ASN A 335 -8.27 11.47 13.62
C ASN A 335 -9.58 11.91 12.95
N PHE A 336 -10.23 12.94 13.48
CA PHE A 336 -11.55 13.43 13.05
C PHE A 336 -12.67 12.37 13.03
N ASN A 337 -12.49 11.24 13.73
CA ASN A 337 -13.55 10.23 13.87
C ASN A 337 -14.52 10.65 14.98
N ASN A 338 -15.68 11.18 14.58
CA ASN A 338 -16.72 11.65 15.50
C ASN A 338 -17.67 10.56 16.00
N HIS A 339 -17.38 9.29 15.71
CA HIS A 339 -18.25 8.16 16.03
C HIS A 339 -17.60 7.17 16.98
N PHE A 340 -16.30 6.90 16.83
CA PHE A 340 -15.59 5.89 17.60
C PHE A 340 -15.50 6.25 19.09
N ASN A 341 -16.11 5.42 19.94
CA ASN A 341 -16.06 5.57 21.39
C ASN A 341 -16.18 4.20 22.09
N GLN A 342 -15.43 3.21 21.61
CA GLN A 342 -15.39 1.85 22.18
C GLN A 342 -14.23 1.70 23.17
N ASP A 343 -14.36 0.76 24.11
CA ASP A 343 -13.33 0.51 25.12
C ASP A 343 -12.10 -0.16 24.48
N ILE A 344 -10.96 0.50 24.61
CA ILE A 344 -9.63 0.05 24.17
C ILE A 344 -8.60 0.16 25.31
N GLY A 345 -9.06 0.30 26.56
CA GLY A 345 -8.19 0.45 27.73
C GLY A 345 -7.29 -0.77 28.00
N ASN A 346 -7.65 -1.93 27.43
CA ASN A 346 -6.89 -3.18 27.54
C ASN A 346 -5.80 -3.37 26.48
N TRP A 347 -5.65 -2.47 25.51
CA TRP A 347 -4.62 -2.57 24.48
C TRP A 347 -3.21 -2.48 25.07
N ASP A 348 -2.34 -3.42 24.69
CA ASP A 348 -0.90 -3.32 24.94
C ASP A 348 -0.24 -2.42 23.90
N ILE A 349 -0.08 -1.14 24.25
CA ILE A 349 0.57 -0.14 23.40
C ILE A 349 2.08 0.01 23.68
N SER A 350 2.68 -0.92 24.43
CA SER A 350 4.06 -0.77 24.90
C SER A 350 5.11 -0.72 23.78
N ASN A 351 4.80 -1.21 22.57
CA ASN A 351 5.69 -1.10 21.39
C ASN A 351 5.40 0.10 20.48
N VAL A 352 4.30 0.82 20.72
CA VAL A 352 3.93 1.97 19.89
C VAL A 352 4.94 3.10 20.05
N LYS A 353 5.36 3.67 18.93
CA LYS A 353 6.28 4.81 18.85
C LYS A 353 5.59 6.11 18.46
N TYR A 354 4.57 6.05 17.61
CA TYR A 354 3.97 7.24 17.03
C TYR A 354 2.45 7.23 17.26
N MET A 355 1.96 8.26 17.96
CA MET A 355 0.54 8.50 18.27
C MET A 355 0.12 9.92 17.85
N THR A 356 0.86 10.53 16.92
CA THR A 356 0.57 11.87 16.42
C THR A 356 -0.86 11.95 15.90
N GLN A 357 -1.65 12.90 16.41
CA GLN A 357 -3.04 13.15 16.02
C GLN A 357 -3.99 11.93 16.16
N MET A 358 -3.63 10.89 16.94
CA MET A 358 -4.39 9.63 17.00
C MET A 358 -5.89 9.84 17.26
N PHE A 359 -6.25 10.77 18.15
CA PHE A 359 -7.62 11.12 18.53
C PHE A 359 -7.97 12.59 18.29
N GLU A 360 -7.18 13.33 17.51
CA GLU A 360 -7.46 14.76 17.27
C GLU A 360 -8.86 14.94 16.68
N ASN A 361 -9.63 15.86 17.25
CA ASN A 361 -11.02 16.16 16.90
C ASN A 361 -11.93 14.92 16.82
N SER A 362 -11.68 13.92 17.68
CA SER A 362 -12.52 12.73 17.80
C SER A 362 -13.51 12.83 18.98
N SER A 363 -14.52 11.97 18.97
CA SER A 363 -15.48 11.81 20.08
C SER A 363 -15.06 10.77 21.13
N PHE A 364 -13.81 10.30 21.08
CA PHE A 364 -13.31 9.26 21.98
C PHE A 364 -13.21 9.77 23.42
N ASP A 365 -13.88 9.07 24.35
CA ASP A 365 -13.90 9.37 25.78
C ASP A 365 -14.05 8.06 26.60
N LYS A 366 -13.02 7.21 26.51
CA LYS A 366 -12.89 5.97 27.31
C LYS A 366 -11.61 5.98 28.11
N ASP A 367 -11.64 5.24 29.21
CA ASP A 367 -10.50 5.12 30.12
C ASP A 367 -9.34 4.38 29.43
N ILE A 368 -8.21 5.07 29.32
CA ILE A 368 -6.93 4.56 28.84
C ILE A 368 -5.80 4.88 29.83
N SER A 369 -6.15 5.23 31.07
CA SER A 369 -5.18 5.57 32.11
C SER A 369 -4.23 4.41 32.45
N SER A 370 -4.62 3.17 32.14
CA SER A 370 -3.85 1.93 32.26
C SER A 370 -2.77 1.75 31.19
N TRP A 371 -2.81 2.49 30.07
CA TRP A 371 -1.85 2.34 28.99
C TRP A 371 -0.41 2.59 29.45
N ASN A 372 0.54 1.88 28.82
CA ASN A 372 1.97 2.01 29.10
C ASN A 372 2.76 2.56 27.89
N PRO A 373 2.76 3.89 27.66
CA PRO A 373 3.40 4.52 26.49
C PRO A 373 4.92 4.67 26.62
N ILE A 374 5.60 3.67 27.21
CA ILE A 374 7.04 3.71 27.53
C ILE A 374 7.93 3.95 26.30
N ASN A 375 7.50 3.47 25.12
CA ASN A 375 8.24 3.57 23.88
C ASN A 375 7.78 4.70 22.94
N VAL A 376 6.74 5.47 23.31
CA VAL A 376 6.22 6.52 22.45
C VAL A 376 7.23 7.65 22.31
N GLU A 377 7.50 8.04 21.07
CA GLU A 377 8.45 9.08 20.66
C GLU A 377 7.71 10.39 20.32
N ASP A 378 6.49 10.32 19.77
CA ASP A 378 5.66 11.46 19.36
C ASP A 378 4.17 11.29 19.71
N MET A 379 3.62 12.28 20.41
CA MET A 379 2.21 12.43 20.81
C MET A 379 1.66 13.80 20.41
N THR A 380 2.25 14.46 19.41
CA THR A 380 1.80 15.77 18.92
C THR A 380 0.32 15.72 18.58
N SER A 381 -0.45 16.66 19.14
CA SER A 381 -1.89 16.78 18.93
C SER A 381 -2.72 15.53 19.24
N MET A 382 -2.23 14.59 20.07
CA MET A 382 -2.91 13.31 20.29
C MET A 382 -4.41 13.45 20.61
N PHE A 383 -4.78 14.39 21.47
CA PHE A 383 -6.16 14.73 21.86
C PHE A 383 -6.51 16.19 21.56
N ASN A 384 -5.84 16.81 20.58
CA ASN A 384 -6.17 18.18 20.19
C ASN A 384 -7.64 18.26 19.75
N LEU A 385 -8.42 19.18 20.32
CA LEU A 385 -9.86 19.32 20.08
C LEU A 385 -10.72 18.06 20.35
N ALA A 386 -10.18 17.02 21.00
CA ALA A 386 -10.94 15.82 21.35
C ALA A 386 -11.73 16.01 22.66
N ASN A 387 -12.87 15.35 22.80
CA ASN A 387 -13.69 15.38 24.03
C ASN A 387 -13.16 14.48 25.17
N PHE A 388 -11.90 14.08 25.12
CA PHE A 388 -11.29 13.15 26.06
C PHE A 388 -11.17 13.75 27.46
N SER A 389 -11.64 13.02 28.49
CA SER A 389 -11.76 13.56 29.87
C SER A 389 -11.00 12.79 30.97
N TYR A 390 -10.30 11.71 30.63
CA TYR A 390 -9.65 10.84 31.62
C TYR A 390 -8.26 11.33 32.03
N ASN A 391 -7.88 11.06 33.29
CA ASN A 391 -6.58 11.43 33.83
C ASN A 391 -5.49 10.45 33.36
N VAL A 392 -4.52 10.96 32.61
CA VAL A 392 -3.37 10.22 32.06
C VAL A 392 -2.03 10.76 32.58
N SER A 393 -2.06 11.53 33.67
CA SER A 393 -0.86 12.13 34.26
C SER A 393 0.14 11.12 34.81
N SER A 394 -0.29 9.88 35.05
CA SER A 394 0.53 8.75 35.53
C SER A 394 1.35 8.08 34.42
N TRP A 395 1.12 8.39 33.15
CA TRP A 395 1.84 7.76 32.05
C TRP A 395 3.36 8.02 32.12
N ASN A 396 4.13 6.94 32.06
CA ASN A 396 5.59 7.00 31.98
C ASN A 396 6.02 7.15 30.51
N ILE A 397 6.46 8.35 30.14
CA ILE A 397 6.79 8.73 28.75
C ILE A 397 8.25 9.20 28.58
N PRO A 398 9.25 8.34 28.86
CA PRO A 398 10.65 8.75 28.86
C PRO A 398 11.16 9.13 27.47
N LYS A 399 10.61 8.53 26.41
CA LYS A 399 11.05 8.72 25.00
C LYS A 399 10.32 9.83 24.24
N VAL A 400 9.23 10.37 24.78
CA VAL A 400 8.46 11.42 24.10
C VAL A 400 9.36 12.65 23.90
N THR A 401 9.51 13.02 22.63
CA THR A 401 10.23 14.21 22.16
C THR A 401 9.30 15.34 21.73
N SER A 402 8.06 15.02 21.35
CA SER A 402 7.04 16.01 21.03
C SER A 402 5.66 15.59 21.55
N CYS A 403 4.99 16.58 22.13
CA CYS A 403 3.62 16.52 22.62
C CYS A 403 2.95 17.89 22.42
N PHE A 404 3.42 18.63 21.40
CA PHE A 404 2.88 19.94 21.06
C PHE A 404 1.37 19.84 20.84
N SER A 405 0.61 20.76 21.43
CA SER A 405 -0.87 20.77 21.38
C SER A 405 -1.52 19.46 21.85
N PHE A 406 -0.94 18.75 22.83
CA PHE A 406 -1.41 17.44 23.32
C PHE A 406 -2.94 17.38 23.51
N SER A 407 -3.52 18.37 24.19
CA SER A 407 -4.97 18.55 24.30
C SER A 407 -5.32 20.00 24.64
N ASN A 408 -6.41 20.50 24.05
CA ASN A 408 -6.96 21.83 24.32
C ASN A 408 -7.98 21.83 25.48
N TYR A 409 -8.59 20.67 25.77
CA TYR A 409 -9.70 20.57 26.72
C TYR A 409 -9.34 19.80 27.99
N LEU A 410 -8.29 18.97 27.96
CA LEU A 410 -7.82 18.26 29.15
C LEU A 410 -7.13 19.23 30.11
N PRO A 411 -7.47 19.26 31.42
CA PRO A 411 -6.74 20.03 32.42
C PRO A 411 -5.26 19.62 32.51
N ASP A 412 -4.36 20.56 32.84
CA ASP A 412 -2.92 20.25 32.90
C ASP A 412 -2.58 19.21 33.99
N GLU A 413 -3.31 19.16 35.11
CA GLU A 413 -3.12 18.11 36.11
C GLU A 413 -3.44 16.69 35.59
N TYR A 414 -4.19 16.57 34.49
CA TYR A 414 -4.56 15.30 33.88
C TYR A 414 -3.62 14.90 32.74
N LYS A 415 -2.73 15.80 32.31
CA LYS A 415 -1.71 15.53 31.29
C LYS A 415 -0.45 14.94 31.93
N PRO A 416 0.31 14.10 31.19
CA PRO A 416 1.68 13.74 31.58
C PRO A 416 2.52 15.00 31.74
N GLU A 417 3.47 15.00 32.69
CA GLU A 417 4.24 16.21 33.04
C GLU A 417 4.91 16.89 31.84
N LYS A 418 5.49 16.11 30.90
CA LYS A 418 6.12 16.65 29.68
C LYS A 418 5.12 17.32 28.73
N CYS A 419 3.84 17.00 28.83
CA CYS A 419 2.78 17.42 27.91
C CYS A 419 1.91 18.57 28.44
N ARG A 420 2.24 19.11 29.62
CA ARG A 420 1.55 20.28 30.20
C ARG A 420 1.91 21.54 29.41
N ASN A 421 0.96 22.48 29.31
CA ASN A 421 1.13 23.75 28.59
C ASN A 421 2.01 24.76 29.35
#